data_AF-A0A7S3LAU2-F1
#
_entry.id   AF-A0A7S3LAU2-F1
#
_cell.length_a   1.000
_cell.length_b   1.000
_cell.length_c   1.000
_cell.angle_alpha   90.00
_cell.angle_beta   90.00
_cell.angle_gamma   90.00
#
_symmetry.space_group_name_H-M   'P 1'
#
loop_
_entity.id
_entity.type
_entity.pdbx_description
1 polymer ?
#
loop_
_entity_poly.entity_id
_entity_poly.type
_entity_poly.pdbx_seq_one_letter_code
_entity_poly.pdbx_strand_id
1 'polypeptide(L)'
;TSRRAFLASAAAGATTTVAVATPAWSLDMDAFINQELAADNNKAQLSEDAALCKYGSPSPETGEACRRAGLSTTRKGVDAFGKADRGDFVRCKQFYELDDKGNYVKKTACDGPR
;
A
#
# COMPACT_ATOMS: atom_id res chain seq x y z
N THR A 1 -54.29 23.19 31.12
CA THR A 1 -53.00 23.72 31.63
C THR A 1 -51.93 23.61 30.57
N SER A 2 -51.47 24.78 30.11
CA SER A 2 -50.12 25.10 29.63
C SER A 2 -49.38 24.11 28.71
N ARG A 3 -49.64 24.20 27.40
CA ARG A 3 -48.63 23.89 26.36
C ARG A 3 -48.36 25.07 25.42
N ARG A 4 -49.29 26.02 25.33
CA ARG A 4 -49.12 27.23 24.52
C ARG A 4 -48.26 28.32 25.18
N ALA A 5 -48.06 28.27 26.51
CA ALA A 5 -47.27 29.27 27.22
C ALA A 5 -45.75 28.98 27.22
N PHE A 6 -45.33 27.75 26.88
CA PHE A 6 -43.90 27.40 26.85
C PHE A 6 -43.19 27.87 25.57
N LEU A 7 -43.92 27.98 24.46
CA LEU A 7 -43.37 28.51 23.21
C LEU A 7 -43.28 30.04 23.19
N ALA A 8 -44.06 30.72 24.04
CA ALA A 8 -44.04 32.19 24.13
C ALA A 8 -42.84 32.71 24.95
N SER A 9 -42.30 31.92 25.88
CA SER A 9 -41.18 32.31 26.76
C SER A 9 -39.78 32.05 26.16
N ALA A 10 -39.67 31.33 25.04
CA ALA A 10 -38.41 31.17 24.33
C ALA A 10 -38.08 32.35 23.39
N ALA A 11 -39.07 33.18 23.06
CA ALA A 11 -38.91 34.31 22.13
C ALA A 11 -38.37 35.60 22.78
N ALA A 12 -38.15 35.61 24.10
CA ALA A 12 -37.76 36.81 24.86
C ALA A 12 -36.34 36.76 25.46
N GLY A 13 -35.51 35.78 25.08
CA GLY A 13 -34.21 35.55 25.73
C GLY A 13 -33.01 35.29 24.82
N ALA A 14 -33.18 35.30 23.49
CA ALA A 14 -32.06 35.18 22.56
C ALA A 14 -31.66 36.57 22.08
N THR A 15 -30.99 37.30 22.96
CA THR A 15 -30.16 38.44 22.61
C THR A 15 -29.32 38.11 21.38
N THR A 16 -29.45 38.98 20.39
CA THR A 16 -28.74 39.02 19.12
C THR A 16 -27.22 38.97 19.33
N THR A 17 -26.62 37.79 19.31
CA THR A 17 -25.25 37.66 18.80
C THR A 17 -25.38 37.33 17.32
N VAL A 18 -25.42 38.37 16.50
CA VAL A 18 -25.09 38.21 15.08
C VAL A 18 -23.64 37.74 15.08
N ALA A 19 -23.43 36.43 14.99
CA ALA A 19 -22.16 35.92 14.52
C ALA A 19 -21.99 36.56 13.15
N VAL A 20 -21.12 37.56 13.06
CA VAL A 20 -20.63 38.02 11.78
C VAL A 20 -19.96 36.79 11.20
N ALA A 21 -20.67 36.10 10.32
CA ALA A 21 -20.06 35.14 9.42
C ALA A 21 -19.07 35.99 8.62
N THR A 22 -17.83 36.04 9.11
CA THR A 22 -16.69 36.40 8.29
C THR A 22 -16.88 35.65 6.98
N PRO A 23 -16.84 36.31 5.81
CA PRO A 23 -16.94 35.60 4.55
C PRO A 23 -15.95 34.46 4.63
N ALA A 24 -16.47 33.24 4.66
CA ALA A 24 -15.64 32.07 4.56
C ALA A 24 -14.89 32.28 3.26
N TRP A 25 -13.58 32.50 3.37
CA TRP A 25 -12.67 32.44 2.26
C TRP A 25 -12.91 31.05 1.72
N SER A 26 -13.72 30.98 0.65
CA SER A 26 -13.99 29.73 -0.03
C SER A 26 -12.61 29.19 -0.36
N LEU A 27 -12.22 28.12 0.32
CA LEU A 27 -11.18 27.23 -0.18
C LEU A 27 -11.54 27.05 -1.64
N ASP A 28 -10.69 27.61 -2.49
CA ASP A 28 -10.90 27.72 -3.92
C ASP A 28 -10.88 26.30 -4.47
N MET A 29 -12.05 25.66 -4.41
CA MET A 29 -12.25 24.30 -4.88
C MET A 29 -12.00 24.26 -6.38
N ASP A 30 -12.20 25.36 -7.10
CA ASP A 30 -11.88 25.47 -8.52
C ASP A 30 -10.36 25.46 -8.72
N ALA A 31 -9.57 26.16 -7.90
CA ALA A 31 -8.11 26.06 -7.94
C ALA A 31 -7.61 24.67 -7.54
N PHE A 32 -8.22 24.03 -6.54
CA PHE A 32 -7.88 22.65 -6.18
C PHE A 32 -8.22 21.66 -7.30
N ILE A 33 -9.40 21.78 -7.91
CA ILE A 33 -9.82 20.95 -9.05
C ILE A 33 -8.87 21.18 -10.23
N ASN A 34 -8.53 22.42 -10.55
CA ASN A 34 -7.59 22.72 -11.63
C ASN A 34 -6.18 22.21 -11.32
N GLN A 35 -5.76 22.23 -10.05
CA GLN A 35 -4.47 21.71 -9.63
C GLN A 35 -4.43 20.18 -9.69
N GLU A 36 -5.49 19.49 -9.29
CA GLU A 36 -5.62 18.04 -9.43
C GLU A 36 -5.75 17.62 -10.91
N LEU A 37 -6.52 18.36 -11.71
CA LEU A 37 -6.65 18.09 -13.15
C LEU A 37 -5.34 18.34 -13.89
N ALA A 38 -4.57 19.35 -13.51
CA ALA A 38 -3.23 19.58 -14.02
C ALA A 38 -2.23 18.52 -13.52
N ALA A 39 -2.38 18.03 -12.27
CA ALA A 39 -1.55 16.96 -11.73
C ALA A 39 -1.83 15.62 -12.40
N ASP A 40 -3.09 15.30 -12.72
CA ASP A 40 -3.47 14.09 -13.44
C ASP A 40 -3.04 14.13 -14.91
N ASN A 41 -3.12 15.29 -15.58
CA ASN A 41 -2.58 15.44 -16.94
C ASN A 41 -1.05 15.33 -16.99
N ASN A 42 -0.34 15.62 -15.90
CA ASN A 42 1.12 15.48 -15.79
C ASN A 42 1.57 14.11 -15.26
N LYS A 43 0.65 13.21 -14.87
CA LYS A 43 1.00 11.80 -14.67
C LYS A 43 1.21 11.22 -16.05
N ALA A 44 2.48 11.09 -16.45
CA ALA A 44 2.87 10.30 -17.61
C ALA A 44 2.06 9.01 -17.59
N GLN A 45 1.16 8.84 -18.56
CA GLN A 45 0.36 7.63 -18.70
C GLN A 45 1.36 6.50 -18.92
N LEU A 46 1.69 5.80 -17.83
CA LEU A 46 2.48 4.59 -17.90
C LEU A 46 1.70 3.62 -18.78
N SER A 47 2.36 3.04 -19.78
CA SER A 47 1.77 1.94 -20.53
C SER A 47 1.32 0.85 -19.56
N GLU A 48 0.29 0.08 -19.92
CA GLU A 48 -0.25 -0.96 -19.04
C GLU A 48 0.85 -1.91 -18.53
N ASP A 49 1.81 -2.27 -19.38
CA ASP A 49 2.98 -3.07 -19.01
C ASP A 49 3.91 -2.34 -18.01
N ALA A 50 4.09 -1.03 -18.14
CA ALA A 50 4.88 -0.23 -17.20
C ALA A 50 4.16 -0.04 -15.85
N ALA A 51 2.83 0.12 -15.87
CA ALA A 51 2.01 0.18 -14.66
C ALA A 51 2.03 -1.17 -13.92
N LEU A 52 1.88 -2.28 -14.65
CA LEU A 52 1.96 -3.62 -14.10
C LEU A 52 3.36 -3.90 -13.54
N CYS A 53 4.40 -3.51 -14.27
CA CYS A 53 5.76 -3.66 -13.78
C CYS A 53 6.06 -2.86 -12.51
N LYS A 54 5.47 -1.67 -12.35
CA LYS A 54 5.74 -0.79 -11.20
C LYS A 54 4.89 -1.13 -9.97
N TYR A 55 3.62 -1.48 -10.19
CA TYR A 55 2.62 -1.62 -9.11
C TYR A 55 2.04 -3.03 -8.99
N GLY A 56 2.24 -3.89 -9.99
CA GLY A 56 1.75 -5.28 -9.97
C GLY A 56 2.45 -6.15 -8.93
N SER A 57 1.72 -7.14 -8.41
CA SER A 57 2.27 -8.14 -7.50
C SER A 57 3.32 -9.01 -8.21
N PRO A 58 4.35 -9.50 -7.50
CA PRO A 58 5.33 -10.40 -8.09
C PRO A 58 4.68 -11.65 -8.69
N SER A 59 4.83 -11.84 -9.99
CA SER A 59 4.25 -12.96 -10.74
C SER A 59 5.01 -13.15 -12.06
N PRO A 60 4.95 -14.33 -12.69
CA PRO A 60 5.59 -14.55 -13.99
C PRO A 60 5.18 -13.49 -15.03
N GLU A 61 3.88 -13.17 -15.07
CA GLU A 61 3.29 -12.19 -15.99
C GLU A 61 3.82 -10.77 -15.74
N THR A 62 4.04 -10.41 -14.47
CA THR A 62 4.60 -9.10 -14.11
C THR A 62 6.07 -8.97 -14.47
N GLY A 63 6.86 -10.03 -14.29
CA GLY A 63 8.26 -10.05 -14.72
C GLY A 63 8.40 -9.96 -16.25
N GLU A 64 7.50 -10.60 -17.00
CA GLU A 64 7.43 -10.47 -18.46
C GLU A 64 6.99 -9.08 -18.89
N ALA A 65 5.99 -8.48 -18.22
CA ALA A 65 5.57 -7.11 -18.47
C ALA A 65 6.72 -6.10 -18.21
N CYS A 66 7.50 -6.30 -17.15
CA CYS A 66 8.71 -5.51 -16.91
C CYS A 66 9.70 -5.62 -18.07
N ARG A 67 9.94 -6.83 -18.60
CA ARG A 67 10.82 -7.03 -19.75
C ARG A 67 10.28 -6.35 -21.01
N ARG A 68 8.98 -6.45 -21.29
CA ARG A 68 8.34 -5.78 -22.44
C ARG A 68 8.41 -4.25 -22.32
N ALA A 69 8.25 -3.73 -21.10
CA ALA A 69 8.37 -2.30 -20.81
C ALA A 69 9.83 -1.81 -20.74
N GLY A 70 10.84 -2.69 -20.88
CA GLY A 70 12.25 -2.32 -20.75
C GLY A 70 12.65 -1.86 -19.34
N LEU A 71 11.88 -2.25 -18.32
CA LEU A 71 12.08 -1.86 -16.92
C LEU A 71 12.84 -2.94 -16.15
N SER A 72 13.46 -2.55 -15.04
CA SER A 72 14.16 -3.49 -14.16
C SER A 72 13.17 -4.49 -13.54
N THR A 73 13.52 -5.78 -13.63
CA THR A 73 12.80 -6.86 -12.97
C THR A 73 13.25 -7.06 -11.52
N THR A 74 14.33 -6.41 -11.09
CA THR A 74 14.86 -6.55 -9.73
C THR A 74 14.11 -5.62 -8.78
N ARG A 75 13.51 -6.18 -7.73
CA ARG A 75 12.93 -5.43 -6.61
C ARG A 75 13.56 -5.89 -5.30
N LYS A 76 13.46 -5.08 -4.24
CA LYS A 76 14.01 -5.42 -2.93
C LYS A 76 13.30 -6.65 -2.36
N GLY A 77 14.03 -7.73 -2.15
CA GLY A 77 13.56 -8.98 -1.53
C GLY A 77 12.99 -10.00 -2.50
N VAL A 78 12.04 -9.62 -3.36
CA VAL A 78 11.41 -10.52 -4.34
C VAL A 78 11.43 -9.86 -5.71
N ASP A 79 12.01 -10.51 -6.71
CA ASP A 79 12.02 -10.02 -8.08
C ASP A 79 10.60 -9.90 -8.66
N ALA A 80 10.46 -9.24 -9.80
CA ALA A 80 9.17 -9.08 -10.48
C ALA A 80 8.54 -10.42 -10.90
N PHE A 81 9.32 -11.51 -10.99
CA PHE A 81 8.87 -12.86 -11.29
C PHE A 81 8.38 -13.63 -10.06
N GLY A 82 8.52 -13.09 -8.85
CA GLY A 82 8.17 -13.79 -7.61
C GLY A 82 9.30 -14.64 -7.01
N LYS A 83 10.52 -14.57 -7.54
CA LYS A 83 11.69 -15.21 -6.96
C LYS A 83 12.22 -14.33 -5.83
N ALA A 84 12.21 -14.88 -4.62
CA ALA A 84 12.83 -14.23 -3.48
C ALA A 84 14.36 -14.37 -3.60
N ASP A 85 15.04 -13.23 -3.70
CA ASP A 85 16.49 -13.19 -3.57
C ASP A 85 16.81 -13.18 -2.08
N ARG A 86 16.75 -14.37 -1.47
CA ARG A 86 17.03 -14.53 -0.05
C ARG A 86 18.53 -14.37 0.25
N GLY A 87 19.40 -14.15 -0.72
CA GLY A 87 20.84 -14.10 -0.48
C GLY A 87 21.44 -15.45 -0.09
N ASP A 88 22.74 -15.41 0.16
CA ASP A 88 23.60 -16.57 0.45
C ASP A 88 23.41 -17.10 1.87
N PHE A 89 22.34 -17.86 2.08
CA PHE A 89 22.13 -18.59 3.32
C PHE A 89 22.46 -20.07 3.18
N VAL A 90 23.28 -20.58 4.10
CA VAL A 90 23.54 -22.02 4.26
C VAL A 90 22.24 -22.70 4.72
N ARG A 91 21.78 -23.71 3.96
CA ARG A 91 20.56 -24.46 4.29
C ARG A 91 20.93 -25.76 4.98
N CYS A 92 20.80 -25.80 6.30
CA CYS A 92 21.03 -27.03 7.07
C CYS A 92 19.75 -27.84 7.27
N LYS A 93 19.77 -29.12 6.90
CA LYS A 93 18.73 -30.11 7.19
C LYS A 93 19.24 -31.12 8.20
N GLN A 94 18.45 -31.36 9.25
CA GLN A 94 18.72 -32.41 10.23
C GLN A 94 17.99 -33.68 9.82
N PHE A 95 18.67 -34.81 9.85
CA PHE A 95 18.10 -36.12 9.57
C PHE A 95 18.71 -37.18 10.48
N TYR A 96 18.03 -38.31 10.62
CA TYR A 96 18.49 -39.43 11.42
C TYR A 96 18.94 -40.55 10.48
N GLU A 97 20.17 -41.03 10.68
CA GLU A 97 20.69 -42.23 10.00
C GLU A 97 20.90 -43.33 11.03
N LEU A 98 20.68 -44.58 10.63
CA LEU A 98 21.09 -45.73 11.41
C LEU A 98 22.60 -45.88 11.35
N ASP A 99 23.24 -45.99 12.51
CA ASP A 99 24.65 -46.39 12.61
C ASP A 99 24.82 -47.91 12.46
N ASP A 100 26.06 -48.36 12.31
CA ASP A 100 26.40 -49.79 12.18
C ASP A 100 26.03 -50.62 13.43
N LYS A 101 25.61 -49.97 14.51
CA LYS A 101 25.22 -50.58 15.79
C LYS A 101 23.70 -50.57 15.99
N GLY A 102 22.92 -50.10 15.01
CA GLY A 102 21.46 -50.10 15.05
C GLY A 102 20.83 -48.87 15.74
N ASN A 103 21.60 -47.85 16.08
CA ASN A 103 21.09 -46.64 16.75
C ASN A 103 20.82 -45.51 15.74
N TYR A 104 19.79 -44.72 16.00
CA TYR A 104 19.50 -43.51 15.22
C TYR A 104 20.40 -42.36 15.66
N VAL A 105 21.32 -41.96 14.79
CA VAL A 105 22.23 -40.83 15.02
C VAL A 105 21.72 -39.60 14.27
N LYS A 106 21.57 -38.49 14.99
CA LYS A 106 21.20 -37.21 14.42
C LYS A 106 22.38 -36.62 13.66
N LYS A 107 22.25 -36.50 12.34
CA LYS A 107 23.22 -35.82 11.46
C LYS A 107 22.61 -34.55 10.91
N THR A 108 23.49 -33.60 10.57
CA THR A 108 23.11 -32.34 9.94
C THR A 108 23.88 -32.24 8.61
N ALA A 109 23.16 -32.18 7.48
CA ALA A 109 23.76 -31.80 6.20
C ALA A 109 23.44 -30.34 5.93
N CYS A 110 24.44 -29.57 5.59
CA CYS A 110 24.30 -28.17 5.21
C CYS A 110 24.65 -28.04 3.73
N ASP A 111 23.70 -27.57 2.94
CA ASP A 111 23.96 -27.15 1.56
C ASP A 111 24.56 -25.75 1.59
N GLY A 112 25.66 -25.55 0.86
CA GLY A 112 26.35 -24.27 0.75
C GLY A 112 25.49 -23.16 0.14
N PRO A 113 25.96 -21.90 0.19
CA PRO A 113 25.30 -20.78 -0.47
C PRO A 113 25.17 -21.03 -1.99
N ARG A 114 24.07 -20.57 -2.59
CA ARG A 114 23.69 -20.87 -3.98
C ARG A 114 24.00 -19.73 -4.92
#